data_AF-A0A397D0S5-F1
#
_entry.id   AF-A0A397D0S5-F1
#
_cell.length_a   1.000
_cell.length_b   1.000
_cell.length_c   1.000
_cell.angle_alpha   90.00
_cell.angle_beta   90.00
_cell.angle_gamma   90.00
#
_symmetry.space_group_name_H-M   'P 1'
#
loop_
_entity.id
_entity.type
_entity.pdbx_description
1 polymer ?
#
loop_
_entity_poly.entity_id
_entity_poly.type
_entity_poly.pdbx_seq_one_letter_code
_entity_poly.pdbx_strand_id
1 'polypeptide(L)'
;MATTMVCAELRQVLVVSRHGVRGPYGPEGLPPTEANMQRYSKDKYPFPVMATDWGTSDDATELVSPKITKHGARVIRNMGEVTSSFVDMPS
;
A
#
# COMPACT_ATOMS: atom_id res chain seq x y z
N MET A 1 51.28 7.06 -12.82
CA MET A 1 50.50 6.45 -11.74
C MET A 1 49.15 6.06 -12.32
N ALA A 2 48.87 4.76 -12.44
CA ALA A 2 47.55 4.29 -12.83
C ALA A 2 46.69 4.31 -11.57
N THR A 3 45.70 5.20 -11.52
CA THR A 3 44.67 5.19 -10.49
C THR A 3 43.83 3.94 -10.72
N THR A 4 44.04 2.90 -9.93
CA THR A 4 43.18 1.73 -9.93
C THR A 4 41.79 2.18 -9.50
N MET A 5 40.84 2.21 -10.43
CA MET A 5 39.42 2.33 -10.10
C MET A 5 39.08 1.17 -9.16
N VAL A 6 38.72 1.50 -7.93
CA VAL A 6 38.18 0.54 -6.99
C VAL A 6 36.73 0.33 -7.41
N CYS A 7 36.44 -0.79 -8.09
CA CYS A 7 35.07 -1.28 -8.21
C CYS A 7 34.58 -1.57 -6.78
N ALA A 8 33.72 -0.71 -6.25
CA ALA A 8 33.08 -0.94 -4.97
C ALA A 8 32.03 -2.04 -5.15
N GLU A 9 32.34 -3.25 -4.69
CA GLU A 9 31.40 -4.37 -4.69
C GLU A 9 30.29 -4.13 -3.65
N LEU A 10 29.03 -4.27 -4.07
CA LEU A 10 27.86 -4.14 -3.19
C LEU A 10 27.84 -5.29 -2.18
N ARG A 11 27.98 -4.99 -0.88
CA ARG A 11 28.05 -6.02 0.18
C ARG A 11 26.74 -6.29 0.92
N GLN A 12 25.86 -5.29 1.02
CA GLN A 12 24.60 -5.43 1.75
C GLN A 12 23.58 -4.37 1.30
N VAL A 13 22.31 -4.76 1.26
CA VAL A 13 21.16 -3.85 1.08
C VAL A 13 20.16 -4.10 2.19
N LEU A 14 19.67 -3.01 2.82
CA LEU A 14 18.58 -3.05 3.79
C LEU A 14 17.46 -2.15 3.29
N VAL A 15 16.25 -2.71 3.19
CA VAL A 15 15.05 -1.97 2.77
C VAL A 15 14.03 -2.00 3.90
N VAL A 16 13.67 -0.83 4.41
CA VAL A 16 12.59 -0.67 5.38
C VAL A 16 11.51 0.18 4.74
N SER A 17 10.32 -0.39 4.57
CA SER A 17 9.20 0.30 3.95
C SER A 17 7.90 0.00 4.68
N ARG A 18 7.00 0.99 4.69
CA ARG A 18 5.63 0.80 5.14
C ARG A 18 4.89 -0.06 4.09
N HIS A 19 3.85 -0.73 4.55
CA HIS A 19 2.88 -1.36 3.67
C HIS A 19 2.33 -0.41 2.59
N GLY A 20 1.85 -0.99 1.48
CA GLY A 20 1.13 -0.27 0.43
C GLY A 20 -0.24 0.27 0.89
N VAL A 21 -0.92 0.97 -0.02
CA VAL A 21 -2.27 1.53 0.20
C VAL A 21 -3.26 0.42 0.58
N ARG A 22 -4.09 0.70 1.58
CA ARG A 22 -5.08 -0.23 2.15
C ARG A 22 -6.45 0.43 2.27
N GLY A 23 -7.49 -0.38 2.42
CA GLY A 23 -8.77 0.10 2.92
C GLY A 23 -8.66 0.71 4.33
N PRO A 24 -9.58 1.59 4.74
CA PRO A 24 -9.59 2.19 6.06
C PRO A 24 -9.86 1.16 7.16
N TYR A 25 -9.44 1.53 8.37
CA TYR A 25 -10.03 0.96 9.58
C TYR A 25 -11.42 1.56 9.77
N GLY A 26 -12.33 0.78 10.33
CA GLY A 26 -13.59 1.35 10.76
C GLY A 26 -13.41 2.30 11.96
N PRO A 27 -14.33 3.25 12.13
CA PRO A 27 -14.20 4.32 13.11
C PRO A 27 -14.29 3.75 14.53
N GLU A 28 -13.38 4.18 15.42
CA GLU A 28 -13.35 3.74 16.83
C GLU A 28 -13.35 2.21 17.03
N GLY A 29 -12.81 1.47 16.05
CA GLY A 29 -12.79 0.00 16.08
C GLY A 29 -14.13 -0.66 15.74
N LEU A 30 -15.16 0.12 15.38
CA LEU A 30 -16.43 -0.41 14.89
C LEU A 30 -16.29 -0.84 13.43
N PRO A 31 -17.10 -1.82 12.95
CA PRO A 31 -17.16 -2.15 11.53
C PRO A 31 -17.56 -0.91 10.70
N PRO A 32 -16.95 -0.68 9.52
CA PRO A 32 -17.26 0.46 8.67
C PRO A 32 -18.58 0.22 7.94
N THR A 33 -19.69 0.26 8.67
CA THR A 33 -21.05 0.23 8.09
C THR A 33 -21.52 1.65 7.82
N GLU A 34 -22.48 1.81 6.90
CA GLU A 34 -23.09 3.11 6.60
C GLU A 34 -23.58 3.82 7.87
N ALA A 35 -24.25 3.07 8.76
CA ALA A 35 -24.76 3.59 10.03
C ALA A 35 -23.66 4.08 10.98
N ASN A 36 -22.50 3.39 11.01
CA ASN A 36 -21.38 3.80 11.84
C ASN A 36 -20.63 4.99 11.24
N MET A 37 -20.48 5.03 9.91
CA MET A 37 -19.82 6.13 9.19
C MET A 37 -20.66 7.41 9.20
N GLN A 38 -21.99 7.28 9.14
CA GLN A 38 -22.92 8.41 9.18
C GLN A 38 -22.79 9.27 10.43
N ARG A 39 -22.26 8.74 11.53
CA ARG A 39 -21.97 9.52 12.76
C ARG A 39 -20.96 10.64 12.53
N TYR A 40 -20.14 10.53 11.49
CA TYR A 40 -19.07 11.47 11.16
C TYR A 40 -19.45 12.46 10.06
N SER A 41 -20.68 12.40 9.54
CA SER A 41 -21.22 13.38 8.59
C SER A 41 -22.54 13.93 9.09
N LYS A 42 -22.71 15.25 8.98
CA LYS A 42 -23.97 15.92 9.30
C LYS A 42 -25.07 15.56 8.30
N ASP A 43 -24.68 15.43 7.03
CA ASP A 43 -25.59 15.08 5.94
C ASP A 43 -25.49 13.59 5.61
N LYS A 44 -26.58 13.01 5.10
CA LYS A 44 -26.55 11.64 4.61
C LYS A 44 -25.55 11.54 3.46
N TYR A 45 -24.48 10.79 3.65
CA TYR A 45 -23.40 10.66 2.68
C TYR A 45 -23.22 9.18 2.33
N PRO A 46 -23.20 8.79 1.05
CA PRO A 46 -22.99 7.41 0.65
C PRO A 46 -21.52 7.03 0.88
N PHE A 47 -21.20 6.55 2.07
CA PHE A 47 -19.83 6.19 2.39
C PHE A 47 -19.45 4.92 1.60
N PRO A 48 -18.26 4.87 0.98
CA PRO A 48 -17.79 3.65 0.32
C PRO A 48 -17.39 2.63 1.40
N VAL A 49 -18.37 1.87 1.86
CA VAL A 49 -18.23 0.92 2.98
C VAL A 49 -17.94 -0.50 2.51
N MET A 50 -18.01 -0.76 1.20
CA MET A 50 -17.80 -2.10 0.65
C MET A 50 -16.36 -2.28 0.17
N ALA A 51 -15.83 -3.50 0.33
CA ALA A 51 -14.48 -3.85 -0.08
C ALA A 51 -14.25 -3.69 -1.58
N THR A 52 -15.31 -3.84 -2.38
CA THR A 52 -15.33 -3.65 -3.84
C THR A 52 -15.04 -2.20 -4.24
N ASP A 53 -15.61 -1.21 -3.53
CA ASP A 53 -15.38 0.22 -3.79
C ASP A 53 -13.90 0.61 -3.62
N TRP A 54 -13.19 -0.11 -2.75
CA TRP A 54 -11.77 0.09 -2.47
C TRP A 54 -10.85 -0.84 -3.27
N GLY A 55 -11.41 -1.75 -4.06
CA GLY A 55 -10.66 -2.77 -4.79
C GLY A 55 -9.81 -3.65 -3.87
N THR A 56 -10.36 -4.00 -2.70
CA THR A 56 -9.72 -4.88 -1.70
C THR A 56 -10.28 -6.31 -1.72
N SER A 57 -11.45 -6.51 -2.32
CA SER A 57 -12.11 -7.80 -2.54
C SER A 57 -13.03 -7.70 -3.74
N ASP A 58 -13.36 -8.84 -4.35
CA ASP A 58 -14.39 -8.94 -5.39
C ASP A 58 -15.73 -9.44 -4.81
N ASP A 59 -15.78 -9.75 -3.50
CA ASP A 59 -17.01 -10.09 -2.77
C ASP A 59 -17.82 -8.82 -2.46
N ALA A 60 -19.00 -8.70 -3.07
CA ALA A 60 -19.90 -7.56 -2.92
C ALA A 60 -20.55 -7.44 -1.52
N THR A 61 -20.45 -8.48 -0.70
CA THR A 61 -20.98 -8.50 0.67
C THR A 61 -19.93 -8.15 1.73
N GLU A 62 -18.66 -8.10 1.33
CA GLU A 62 -17.56 -7.83 2.25
C GLU A 62 -17.48 -6.31 2.55
N LEU A 63 -17.51 -5.95 3.83
CA LEU A 63 -17.19 -4.59 4.26
C LEU A 63 -15.72 -4.29 4.01
N VAL A 64 -15.43 -3.02 3.76
CA VAL A 64 -14.06 -2.55 3.64
C VAL A 64 -13.28 -2.85 4.93
N SER A 65 -12.03 -3.26 4.76
CA SER A 65 -11.13 -3.62 5.85
C SER A 65 -9.71 -3.19 5.49
N PRO A 66 -8.75 -3.19 6.43
CA PRO A 66 -7.38 -2.76 6.17
C PRO A 66 -6.55 -3.76 5.34
N LYS A 67 -7.19 -4.42 4.36
CA LYS A 67 -6.57 -5.21 3.30
C LYS A 67 -5.91 -4.29 2.27
N ILE A 68 -4.86 -4.78 1.63
CA ILE A 68 -4.15 -4.07 0.55
C ILE A 68 -5.08 -3.91 -0.65
N THR A 69 -5.12 -2.72 -1.22
CA THR A 69 -5.90 -2.45 -2.45
C THR A 69 -5.13 -2.93 -3.68
N LYS A 70 -5.83 -3.11 -4.82
CA LYS A 70 -5.19 -3.31 -6.13
C LYS A 70 -4.12 -2.24 -6.43
N HIS A 71 -4.37 -0.99 -6.05
CA HIS A 71 -3.39 0.09 -6.17
C HIS A 71 -2.19 -0.10 -5.21
N GLY A 72 -2.43 -0.46 -3.95
CA GLY A 72 -1.37 -0.73 -2.98
C GLY A 72 -0.44 -1.86 -3.41
N ALA A 73 -1.00 -2.93 -3.97
CA ALA A 73 -0.22 -4.02 -4.55
C ALA A 73 0.68 -3.55 -5.71
N ARG A 74 0.14 -2.69 -6.59
CA ARG A 74 0.93 -2.09 -7.70
C ARG A 74 2.07 -1.21 -7.17
N VAL A 75 1.83 -0.40 -6.15
CA VAL A 75 2.88 0.45 -5.54
C VAL A 75 4.01 -0.42 -4.95
N ILE A 76 3.67 -1.50 -4.25
CA ILE A 76 4.67 -2.42 -3.68
C ILE A 76 5.51 -3.04 -4.80
N ARG A 77 4.89 -3.49 -5.89
CA ARG A 77 5.60 -4.05 -7.05
C ARG A 77 6.57 -3.04 -7.67
N ASN A 78 6.10 -1.83 -7.94
CA ASN A 78 6.92 -0.77 -8.52
C ASN A 78 8.09 -0.38 -7.61
N MET A 79 7.91 -0.41 -6.28
CA MET A 79 9.00 -0.20 -5.32
C MET A 79 10.07 -1.28 -5.47
N GLY A 80 9.66 -2.54 -5.65
CA GLY A 80 10.57 -3.65 -5.92
C GLY A 80 11.36 -3.45 -7.20
N GLU A 81 10.70 -3.07 -8.30
CA GLU A 81 11.32 -2.79 -9.60
C GLU A 81 12.34 -1.63 -9.54
N VAL A 82 12.01 -0.57 -8.80
CA VAL A 82 12.94 0.56 -8.57
C VAL A 82 14.11 0.13 -7.69
N THR A 83 13.88 -0.70 -6.67
CA THR A 83 14.96 -1.17 -5.80
C THR A 83 15.94 -2.08 -6.55
N SER A 84 15.44 -2.97 -7.40
CA SER A 84 16.30 -3.84 -8.21
C SER A 84 17.19 -3.05 -9.17
N SER A 85 16.69 -1.95 -9.75
CA SER A 85 17.51 -1.15 -10.67
C SER A 85 18.72 -0.50 -9.98
N PHE A 86 18.68 -0.24 -8.68
CA PHE A 86 19.83 0.25 -7.92
C PHE A 86 20.86 -0.85 -7.61
N VAL A 87 20.47 -2.12 -7.65
CA VAL A 87 21.35 -3.28 -7.42
C VAL A 87 22.05 -3.69 -8.72
N ASP A 88 21.37 -3.55 -9.87
CA ASP A 88 21.87 -3.99 -11.17
C ASP A 88 22.71 -2.93 -11.92
N MET A 89 22.97 -1.75 -11.33
CA MET A 89 23.84 -0.75 -11.95
C MET A 89 25.32 -1.19 -11.91
N PRO A 90 26.02 -1.25 -13.06
CA PRO A 90 27.45 -1.53 -13.07
C PRO A 90 28.22 -0.42 -12.37
N SER A 91 29.15 -0.82 -11.49
CA SER A 91 30.07 0.05 -10.74
C SER A 91 31.06 0.78 -11.63
#